data_AF-A0A6A3AQE9-F1
#
_entry.id   AF-A0A6A3AQE9-F1
#
_cell.length_a   1.000
_cell.length_b   1.000
_cell.length_c   1.000
_cell.angle_alpha   90.00
_cell.angle_beta   90.00
_cell.angle_gamma   90.00
#
_symmetry.space_group_name_H-M   'P 1'
#
loop_
_entity.id
_entity.type
_entity.pdbx_description
1 polymer ?
#
loop_
_entity_poly.entity_id
_entity_poly.type
_entity_poly.pdbx_seq_one_letter_code
_entity_poly.pdbx_strand_id
1 'polypeptide(L)'
;MEEKIRIELEEKEREAEMKLEKTLELGKAEVIAAIANEKAAQIEKMAEANLHIHALCMAFYARSEEAHKSHSIHKLTLGALALEEALAKGLPIQKEIDALHNYLEGIEKDSVLGERPLAEAPSLFNALKGSLRHYSLIPPGGGGILTHSLAHIASWLKVKEVGESGEGIESIINRVENYLAEGKLAEAAGTLEQGVKGSQAEEIIGDWVKRARNRAITEQALTVLQSYATCISLT
;
A
#
# COMPACT_ATOMS: atom_id res chain seq x y z
N MET A 1 -96.44 -59.30 8.89
CA MET A 1 -95.09 -59.49 9.46
C MET A 1 -94.00 -59.07 8.49
N GLU A 2 -94.12 -59.40 7.20
CA GLU A 2 -93.12 -59.08 6.15
C GLU A 2 -92.88 -57.57 5.94
N GLU A 3 -93.94 -56.75 5.95
CA GLU A 3 -93.81 -55.30 5.73
C GLU A 3 -93.03 -54.59 6.85
N LYS A 4 -93.16 -55.06 8.08
CA LYS A 4 -92.43 -54.53 9.24
C LYS A 4 -90.93 -54.86 9.14
N ILE A 5 -90.60 -56.06 8.68
CA ILE A 5 -89.21 -56.50 8.44
C ILE A 5 -88.58 -55.69 7.30
N ARG A 6 -89.34 -55.38 6.25
CA ARG A 6 -88.85 -54.55 5.13
C ARG A 6 -88.50 -53.13 5.58
N ILE A 7 -89.37 -52.50 6.37
CA ILE A 7 -89.14 -51.16 6.92
C ILE A 7 -87.92 -51.13 7.85
N GLU A 8 -87.78 -52.13 8.73
CA GLU A 8 -86.60 -52.23 9.63
C GLU A 8 -85.30 -52.47 8.85
N LEU A 9 -85.35 -53.20 7.74
CA LEU A 9 -84.18 -53.42 6.87
C LEU A 9 -83.76 -52.11 6.18
N GLU A 10 -84.72 -51.37 5.60
CA GLU A 10 -84.48 -50.07 4.96
C GLU A 10 -83.99 -49.00 5.95
N GLU A 11 -84.42 -49.06 7.20
CA GLU A 11 -83.93 -48.16 8.25
C GLU A 11 -82.48 -48.48 8.64
N LYS A 12 -82.14 -49.77 8.77
CA LYS A 12 -80.76 -50.20 9.02
C LYS A 12 -79.82 -49.91 7.86
N GLU A 13 -80.30 -50.03 6.63
CA GLU A 13 -79.52 -49.70 5.43
C GLU A 13 -79.20 -48.20 5.40
N ARG A 14 -80.20 -47.33 5.63
CA ARG A 14 -79.97 -45.88 5.74
C ARG A 14 -79.05 -45.51 6.90
N GLU A 15 -79.17 -46.19 8.04
CA GLU A 15 -78.26 -45.96 9.18
C GLU A 15 -76.81 -46.37 8.85
N ALA A 16 -76.63 -47.47 8.10
CA ALA A 16 -75.32 -47.93 7.65
C ALA A 16 -74.70 -46.97 6.62
N GLU A 17 -75.50 -46.49 5.66
CA GLU A 17 -75.08 -45.49 4.67
C GLU A 17 -74.66 -44.18 5.35
N MET A 18 -75.45 -43.69 6.31
CA MET A 18 -75.14 -42.47 7.07
C MET A 18 -73.83 -42.63 7.86
N LYS A 19 -73.59 -43.80 8.47
CA LYS A 19 -72.32 -44.09 9.17
C LYS A 19 -71.16 -44.12 8.21
N LEU A 20 -71.33 -44.74 7.04
CA LEU A 20 -70.29 -44.82 6.02
C LEU A 20 -69.93 -43.43 5.49
N GLU A 21 -70.92 -42.60 5.15
CA GLU A 21 -70.72 -41.22 4.71
C GLU A 21 -70.01 -40.40 5.79
N LYS A 22 -70.42 -40.50 7.06
CA LYS A 22 -69.75 -39.82 8.16
C LYS A 22 -68.29 -40.25 8.32
N THR A 23 -67.97 -41.55 8.21
CA THR A 23 -66.58 -42.03 8.28
C THR A 23 -65.75 -41.56 7.10
N LEU A 24 -66.35 -41.48 5.92
CA LEU A 24 -65.70 -41.00 4.70
C LEU A 24 -65.39 -39.50 4.79
N GLU A 25 -66.33 -38.69 5.31
CA GLU A 25 -66.11 -37.25 5.53
C GLU A 25 -65.06 -37.00 6.62
N LEU A 26 -65.05 -37.78 7.71
CA LEU A 26 -64.00 -37.72 8.72
C LEU A 26 -62.63 -38.08 8.12
N GLY A 27 -62.54 -39.16 7.34
CA GLY A 27 -61.30 -39.57 6.68
C GLY A 27 -60.79 -38.52 5.68
N LYS A 28 -61.68 -37.89 4.90
CA LYS A 28 -61.32 -36.76 4.02
C LYS A 28 -60.78 -35.58 4.83
N ALA A 29 -61.45 -35.21 5.92
CA ALA A 29 -61.01 -34.12 6.78
C ALA A 29 -59.63 -34.40 7.42
N GLU A 30 -59.38 -35.63 7.87
CA GLU A 30 -58.09 -36.06 8.42
C GLU A 30 -56.98 -36.01 7.37
N VAL A 31 -57.22 -36.45 6.14
CA VAL A 31 -56.24 -36.37 5.05
C VAL A 31 -55.94 -34.92 4.69
N ILE A 32 -56.96 -34.05 4.59
CA ILE A 32 -56.77 -32.62 4.33
C ILE A 32 -55.93 -31.98 5.45
N ALA A 33 -56.22 -32.30 6.70
CA ALA A 33 -55.46 -31.80 7.85
C ALA A 33 -54.01 -32.30 7.85
N ALA A 34 -53.78 -33.57 7.54
CA ALA A 34 -52.43 -34.13 7.44
C ALA A 34 -51.62 -33.47 6.31
N ILE A 35 -52.24 -33.25 5.14
CA ILE A 35 -51.61 -32.54 4.03
C ILE A 35 -51.28 -31.10 4.43
N ALA A 36 -52.20 -30.39 5.08
CA ALA A 36 -51.97 -29.02 5.53
C ALA A 36 -50.81 -28.92 6.54
N ASN A 37 -50.75 -29.84 7.51
CA ASN A 37 -49.68 -29.89 8.50
C ASN A 37 -48.32 -30.19 7.86
N GLU A 38 -48.24 -31.15 6.93
CA GLU A 38 -47.00 -31.46 6.22
C GLU A 38 -46.54 -30.26 5.38
N LYS A 39 -47.46 -29.58 4.69
CA LYS A 39 -47.13 -28.37 3.91
C LYS A 39 -46.64 -27.23 4.81
N ALA A 40 -47.24 -27.03 5.97
CA ALA A 40 -46.79 -26.04 6.94
C ALA A 40 -45.38 -26.35 7.45
N ALA A 41 -45.11 -27.61 7.84
CA ALA A 41 -43.79 -28.05 8.29
C ALA A 41 -42.73 -27.93 7.18
N GLN A 42 -43.11 -28.19 5.93
CA GLN A 42 -42.21 -28.03 4.78
C GLN A 42 -41.87 -26.55 4.53
N ILE A 43 -42.85 -25.64 4.62
CA ILE A 43 -42.62 -24.19 4.46
C ILE A 43 -41.70 -23.68 5.57
N GLU A 44 -41.89 -24.14 6.82
CA GLU A 44 -41.05 -23.77 7.95
C GLU A 44 -39.59 -24.21 7.74
N LYS A 45 -39.37 -25.48 7.37
CA LYS A 45 -38.02 -25.99 7.04
C LYS A 45 -37.39 -25.23 5.87
N MET A 46 -38.17 -24.88 4.85
CA MET A 46 -37.68 -24.08 3.72
C MET A 46 -37.30 -22.66 4.15
N ALA A 47 -38.07 -22.05 5.06
CA ALA A 47 -37.79 -20.72 5.59
C ALA A 47 -36.51 -20.72 6.43
N GLU A 48 -36.33 -21.72 7.30
CA GLU A 48 -35.11 -21.90 8.10
C GLU A 48 -33.88 -22.13 7.21
N ALA A 49 -33.98 -23.02 6.21
CA ALA A 49 -32.90 -23.25 5.25
C ALA A 49 -32.53 -21.98 4.48
N ASN A 50 -33.51 -21.18 4.06
CA ASN A 50 -33.26 -19.92 3.37
C ASN A 50 -32.56 -18.89 4.28
N LEU A 51 -32.91 -18.85 5.57
CA LEU A 51 -32.24 -18.03 6.56
C LEU A 51 -30.77 -18.45 6.73
N HIS A 52 -30.50 -19.75 6.83
CA HIS A 52 -29.13 -20.27 6.91
C HIS A 52 -28.30 -19.96 5.66
N ILE A 53 -28.88 -20.12 4.46
CA ILE A 53 -28.21 -19.79 3.20
C ILE A 53 -27.85 -18.31 3.18
N HIS A 54 -28.77 -17.42 3.56
CA HIS A 54 -28.50 -15.99 3.58
C HIS A 54 -27.42 -15.63 4.60
N ALA A 55 -27.48 -16.19 5.81
CA ALA A 55 -26.46 -15.99 6.83
C ALA A 55 -25.07 -16.45 6.34
N LEU A 56 -24.99 -17.60 5.66
CA LEU A 56 -23.75 -18.11 5.07
C LEU A 56 -23.24 -17.19 3.95
N CYS A 57 -24.10 -16.71 3.06
CA CYS A 57 -23.73 -15.75 2.02
C CYS A 57 -23.16 -14.46 2.62
N MET A 58 -23.80 -13.92 3.65
CA MET A 58 -23.32 -12.72 4.34
C MET A 58 -21.96 -12.96 5.02
N ALA A 59 -21.81 -14.10 5.71
CA ALA A 59 -20.54 -14.46 6.36
C ALA A 59 -19.41 -14.69 5.35
N PHE A 60 -19.69 -15.36 4.24
CA PHE A 60 -18.72 -15.59 3.18
C PHE A 60 -18.32 -14.28 2.51
N TYR A 61 -19.27 -13.41 2.18
CA TYR A 61 -19.00 -12.11 1.55
C TYR A 61 -18.15 -11.22 2.46
N ALA A 62 -18.55 -11.07 3.73
CA ALA A 62 -17.79 -10.28 4.71
C ALA A 62 -16.35 -10.81 4.87
N ARG A 63 -16.18 -12.13 5.00
CA ARG A 63 -14.86 -12.74 5.14
C ARG A 63 -14.02 -12.65 3.86
N SER A 64 -14.64 -12.73 2.69
CA SER A 64 -13.94 -12.55 1.41
C SER A 64 -13.44 -11.12 1.27
N GLU A 65 -14.26 -10.13 1.60
CA GLU A 65 -13.88 -8.72 1.55
C GLU A 65 -12.72 -8.40 2.50
N GLU A 66 -12.79 -8.91 3.73
CA GLU A 66 -11.70 -8.80 4.71
C GLU A 66 -10.43 -9.51 4.23
N ALA A 67 -10.54 -10.72 3.66
CA ALA A 67 -9.40 -11.46 3.13
C ALA A 67 -8.73 -10.73 1.96
N HIS A 68 -9.50 -10.10 1.06
CA HIS A 68 -8.96 -9.30 -0.03
C HIS A 68 -8.21 -8.07 0.48
N LYS A 69 -8.80 -7.34 1.44
CA LYS A 69 -8.16 -6.19 2.09
C LYS A 69 -6.88 -6.61 2.83
N SER A 70 -6.93 -7.68 3.61
CA SER A 70 -5.77 -8.21 4.32
C SER A 70 -4.64 -8.62 3.37
N HIS A 71 -4.98 -9.27 2.25
CA HIS A 71 -4.00 -9.67 1.25
C HIS A 71 -3.31 -8.47 0.58
N SER A 72 -4.06 -7.45 0.18
CA SER A 72 -3.49 -6.25 -0.44
C SER A 72 -2.63 -5.46 0.55
N ILE A 73 -3.09 -5.30 1.80
CA ILE A 73 -2.31 -4.66 2.87
C ILE A 73 -1.00 -5.41 3.10
N HIS A 74 -1.05 -6.73 3.29
CA HIS A 74 0.14 -7.52 3.54
C HIS A 74 1.15 -7.43 2.39
N LYS A 75 0.68 -7.46 1.14
CA LYS A 75 1.53 -7.30 -0.05
C LYS A 75 2.13 -5.90 -0.14
N LEU A 76 1.37 -4.87 0.19
CA LEU A 76 1.85 -3.48 0.26
C LEU A 76 2.90 -3.31 1.35
N THR A 77 2.69 -3.87 2.54
CA THR A 77 3.68 -3.87 3.63
C THR A 77 4.96 -4.59 3.22
N LEU A 78 4.86 -5.78 2.60
CA LEU A 78 6.04 -6.49 2.10
C LEU A 78 6.78 -5.69 1.02
N GLY A 79 6.05 -5.06 0.10
CA GLY A 79 6.65 -4.22 -0.94
C GLY A 79 7.36 -2.99 -0.37
N ALA A 80 6.76 -2.33 0.63
CA ALA A 80 7.38 -1.20 1.32
C ALA A 80 8.66 -1.62 2.07
N LEU A 81 8.66 -2.75 2.76
CA LEU A 81 9.84 -3.30 3.43
C LEU A 81 10.94 -3.69 2.43
N ALA A 82 10.57 -4.31 1.31
CA ALA A 82 11.53 -4.65 0.25
C ALA A 82 12.16 -3.39 -0.36
N LEU A 83 11.38 -2.33 -0.57
CA LEU A 83 11.87 -1.03 -1.04
C LEU A 83 12.82 -0.38 -0.03
N GLU A 84 12.48 -0.42 1.27
CA GLU A 84 13.35 0.05 2.35
C GLU A 84 14.69 -0.70 2.38
N GLU A 85 14.66 -2.03 2.28
CA GLU A 85 15.85 -2.86 2.26
C GLU A 85 16.71 -2.60 1.01
N ALA A 86 16.08 -2.42 -0.15
CA ALA A 86 16.77 -2.08 -1.39
C ALA A 86 17.44 -0.69 -1.32
N LEU A 87 16.75 0.30 -0.74
CA LEU A 87 17.31 1.65 -0.52
C LEU A 87 18.48 1.61 0.47
N ALA A 88 18.35 0.89 1.58
CA ALA A 88 19.40 0.74 2.58
C ALA A 88 20.66 0.08 2.00
N LYS A 89 20.49 -0.90 1.10
CA LYS A 89 21.58 -1.62 0.42
C LYS A 89 22.06 -0.94 -0.88
N GLY A 90 21.44 0.17 -1.29
CA GLY A 90 21.77 0.87 -2.54
C GLY A 90 21.50 0.05 -3.81
N LEU A 91 20.56 -0.89 -3.76
CA LEU A 91 20.19 -1.76 -4.88
C LEU A 91 19.27 -1.02 -5.87
N PRO A 92 19.17 -1.49 -7.12
CA PRO A 92 18.15 -1.00 -8.05
C PRO A 92 16.75 -1.25 -7.49
N ILE A 93 15.89 -0.22 -7.47
CA ILE A 93 14.56 -0.25 -6.83
C ILE A 93 13.38 -0.48 -7.79
N GLN A 94 13.66 -0.63 -9.10
CA GLN A 94 12.61 -0.70 -10.11
C GLN A 94 11.67 -1.89 -9.90
N LYS A 95 12.21 -3.04 -9.48
CA LYS A 95 11.41 -4.26 -9.27
C LYS A 95 10.42 -4.09 -8.12
N GLU A 96 10.87 -3.43 -7.06
CA GLU A 96 10.09 -3.13 -5.86
C GLU A 96 9.00 -2.10 -6.18
N ILE A 97 9.31 -1.08 -6.99
CA ILE A 97 8.35 -0.09 -7.50
C ILE A 97 7.29 -0.74 -8.41
N ASP A 98 7.70 -1.62 -9.32
CA ASP A 98 6.79 -2.33 -10.23
C ASP A 98 5.86 -3.27 -9.44
N ALA A 99 6.38 -3.93 -8.40
CA ALA A 99 5.60 -4.78 -7.51
C ALA A 99 4.54 -3.98 -6.73
N LEU A 100 4.90 -2.79 -6.22
CA LEU A 100 3.99 -1.91 -5.47
C LEU A 100 2.89 -1.30 -6.36
N HIS A 101 3.20 -0.98 -7.62
CA HIS A 101 2.24 -0.41 -8.57
C HIS A 101 0.99 -1.29 -8.80
N ASN A 102 1.15 -2.61 -8.78
CA ASN A 102 0.01 -3.54 -8.96
C ASN A 102 -1.02 -3.47 -7.82
N TYR A 103 -0.66 -2.85 -6.68
CA TYR A 103 -1.52 -2.73 -5.50
C TYR A 103 -2.00 -1.29 -5.24
N LEU A 104 -1.48 -0.32 -6.00
CA LEU A 104 -1.85 1.09 -5.94
C LEU A 104 -2.79 1.41 -7.11
N GLU A 105 -4.04 0.96 -7.01
CA GLU A 105 -5.06 1.19 -8.03
C GLU A 105 -5.40 2.71 -8.10
N GLY A 106 -5.04 3.37 -9.20
CA GLY A 106 -5.42 4.77 -9.49
C GLY A 106 -4.30 5.82 -9.49
N ILE A 107 -3.02 5.46 -9.37
CA ILE A 107 -1.90 6.41 -9.52
C ILE A 107 -1.43 6.40 -10.99
N GLU A 108 -1.51 7.54 -11.66
CA GLU A 108 -1.12 7.72 -13.06
C GLU A 108 0.33 7.30 -13.32
N LYS A 109 0.53 6.67 -14.48
CA LYS A 109 1.73 5.95 -14.94
C LYS A 109 2.96 6.84 -15.19
N ASP A 110 2.84 8.15 -14.94
CA ASP A 110 3.80 9.15 -15.38
C ASP A 110 4.69 9.59 -14.22
N SER A 111 5.62 8.73 -13.82
CA SER A 111 6.81 9.22 -13.13
C SER A 111 8.05 8.41 -13.46
N VAL A 112 8.93 9.11 -14.14
CA VAL A 112 10.30 8.78 -14.50
C VAL A 112 11.13 8.56 -13.23
N LEU A 113 10.98 7.39 -12.62
CA LEU A 113 11.84 6.84 -11.57
C LEU A 113 12.09 5.40 -12.01
N GLY A 114 13.22 4.96 -12.55
CA GLY A 114 14.56 5.49 -12.64
C GLY A 114 15.44 4.27 -12.91
N GLU A 115 15.83 4.05 -14.18
CA GLU A 115 16.50 2.82 -14.66
C GLU A 115 17.91 2.57 -14.07
N ARG A 116 18.38 3.36 -13.10
CA ARG A 116 19.75 3.26 -12.57
C ARG A 116 19.79 2.96 -11.08
N PRO A 117 20.80 2.19 -10.61
CA PRO A 117 20.99 1.92 -9.19
C PRO A 117 21.10 3.25 -8.42
N LEU A 118 20.23 3.42 -7.43
CA LEU A 118 20.22 4.57 -6.52
C LEU A 118 21.33 4.44 -5.46
N ALA A 119 22.51 3.98 -5.88
CA ALA A 119 23.59 3.62 -4.96
C ALA A 119 24.16 4.87 -4.28
N GLU A 120 24.03 4.88 -2.96
CA GLU A 120 24.78 5.65 -1.94
C GLU A 120 25.22 7.08 -2.33
N ALA A 121 24.29 8.03 -2.27
CA ALA A 121 24.62 9.46 -2.26
C ALA A 121 25.77 9.82 -1.29
N PRO A 122 25.92 9.21 -0.08
CA PRO A 122 27.05 9.49 0.80
C PRO A 122 28.41 9.00 0.28
N SER A 123 28.51 7.81 -0.31
CA SER A 123 29.77 7.31 -0.86
C SER A 123 30.15 8.01 -2.16
N LEU A 124 29.16 8.38 -2.98
CA LEU A 124 29.34 9.27 -4.12
C LEU A 124 29.80 10.67 -3.69
N PHE A 125 29.25 11.22 -2.60
CA PHE A 125 29.69 12.50 -2.06
C PHE A 125 31.16 12.44 -1.64
N ASN A 126 31.57 11.36 -0.97
CA ASN A 126 32.97 11.15 -0.58
C ASN A 126 33.93 11.14 -1.78
N ALA A 127 33.53 10.54 -2.90
CA ALA A 127 34.30 10.60 -4.15
C ALA A 127 34.31 12.01 -4.77
N LEU A 128 33.21 12.76 -4.62
CA LEU A 128 33.08 14.15 -5.10
C LEU A 128 33.89 15.16 -4.29
N LYS A 129 34.20 14.91 -3.01
CA LYS A 129 34.98 15.84 -2.18
C LYS A 129 36.33 16.20 -2.80
N GLY A 130 36.99 15.24 -3.44
CA GLY A 130 38.26 15.48 -4.14
C GLY A 130 38.14 16.50 -5.28
N SER A 131 37.11 16.35 -6.10
CA SER A 131 36.82 17.26 -7.22
C SER A 131 36.29 18.62 -6.73
N LEU A 132 35.42 18.64 -5.71
CA LEU A 132 34.90 19.88 -5.12
C LEU A 132 36.02 20.78 -4.60
N ARG A 133 37.01 20.20 -3.90
CA ARG A 133 38.20 20.92 -3.41
C ARG A 133 39.05 21.49 -4.53
N HIS A 134 39.06 20.84 -5.70
CA HIS A 134 39.87 21.25 -6.85
C HIS A 134 39.18 22.34 -7.70
N TYR A 135 37.89 22.17 -7.99
CA TYR A 135 37.16 23.00 -8.94
C TYR A 135 36.39 24.18 -8.31
N SER A 136 36.16 24.16 -6.98
CA SER A 136 35.52 25.28 -6.28
C SER A 136 36.37 26.56 -6.25
N LEU A 137 37.67 26.46 -6.55
CA LEU A 137 38.60 27.59 -6.58
C LEU A 137 38.78 28.20 -7.98
N ILE A 138 38.08 27.67 -8.99
CA ILE A 138 38.24 28.08 -10.39
C ILE A 138 36.99 28.87 -10.84
N PRO A 139 37.10 30.20 -11.05
CA PRO A 139 36.00 30.99 -11.58
C PRO A 139 35.65 30.54 -13.02
N PRO A 140 34.39 30.68 -13.45
CA PRO A 140 33.94 30.24 -14.77
C PRO A 140 34.60 31.12 -15.84
N GLY A 141 35.63 30.61 -16.52
CA GLY A 141 36.32 31.35 -17.58
C GLY A 141 37.84 31.29 -17.60
N GLY A 142 38.48 30.21 -17.13
CA GLY A 142 39.86 29.87 -17.48
C GLY A 142 40.88 31.01 -17.33
N GLY A 143 41.10 31.49 -16.10
CA GLY A 143 42.18 32.44 -15.81
C GLY A 143 43.55 31.80 -16.02
N GLY A 144 44.37 32.39 -16.90
CA GLY A 144 45.62 31.81 -17.41
C GLY A 144 46.69 31.42 -16.38
N ILE A 145 47.82 30.93 -16.89
CA ILE A 145 48.90 30.23 -16.17
C ILE A 145 49.49 31.01 -14.97
N LEU A 146 49.24 32.32 -14.88
CA LEU A 146 49.73 33.19 -13.79
C LEU A 146 48.85 33.14 -12.51
N THR A 147 47.59 32.71 -12.58
CA THR A 147 46.71 32.54 -11.41
C THR A 147 46.93 31.23 -10.64
N HIS A 148 47.53 30.21 -11.28
CA HIS A 148 47.88 28.94 -10.64
C HIS A 148 48.99 29.08 -9.58
N SER A 149 49.89 30.05 -9.75
CA SER A 149 51.03 30.27 -8.86
C SER A 149 50.66 31.00 -7.57
N LEU A 150 49.63 31.87 -7.61
CA LEU A 150 49.18 32.62 -6.43
C LEU A 150 48.31 31.77 -5.50
N ALA A 151 47.50 30.85 -6.05
CA ALA A 151 46.71 29.90 -5.28
C ALA A 151 47.59 28.89 -4.50
N HIS A 152 48.75 28.54 -5.04
CA HIS A 152 49.70 27.63 -4.38
C HIS A 152 50.37 28.24 -3.13
N ILE A 153 50.51 29.56 -3.09
CA ILE A 153 51.06 30.29 -1.93
C ILE A 153 49.97 30.57 -0.89
N ALA A 154 48.73 30.84 -1.34
CA ALA A 154 47.58 31.00 -0.44
C ALA A 154 47.13 29.68 0.23
N SER A 155 47.32 28.53 -0.42
CA SER A 155 46.97 27.20 0.12
C SER A 155 47.84 26.74 1.30
N TRP A 156 49.02 27.33 1.50
CA TRP A 156 49.91 27.01 2.63
C TRP A 156 49.79 27.97 3.81
N LEU A 157 49.07 29.08 3.60
CA LEU A 157 48.95 30.16 4.58
C LEU A 157 47.48 30.49 4.82
N LYS A 158 46.62 29.47 4.94
CA LYS A 158 45.28 29.63 5.50
C LYS A 158 45.21 28.95 6.86
N VAL A 159 45.61 29.77 7.83
CA VAL A 159 45.49 29.58 9.27
C VAL A 159 44.04 29.24 9.62
N LYS A 160 43.92 28.35 10.61
CA LYS A 160 42.71 27.96 11.33
C LYS A 160 42.07 29.20 11.96
N GLU A 161 41.35 30.00 11.18
CA GLU A 161 40.53 31.09 11.72
C GLU A 161 39.19 30.52 12.18
N VAL A 162 39.11 30.40 13.51
CA VAL A 162 37.87 30.34 14.27
C VAL A 162 37.14 31.67 14.03
N GLY A 163 36.14 31.67 13.16
CA GLY A 163 35.34 32.86 12.88
C GLY A 163 34.11 32.52 12.05
N GLU A 164 32.94 32.92 12.55
CA GLU A 164 31.57 32.66 12.08
C GLU A 164 31.20 33.18 10.67
N SER A 165 32.16 33.40 9.78
CA SER A 165 31.92 33.75 8.37
C SER A 165 32.43 32.67 7.43
N GLY A 166 31.84 31.47 7.56
CA GLY A 166 32.23 30.25 6.86
C GLY A 166 31.63 30.14 5.45
N GLU A 167 32.06 30.98 4.51
CA GLU A 167 31.64 30.95 3.10
C GLU A 167 32.61 30.15 2.18
N GLY A 168 33.59 29.46 2.78
CA GLY A 168 34.55 28.62 2.05
C GLY A 168 34.01 27.22 1.76
N ILE A 169 34.53 26.57 0.72
CA ILE A 169 34.14 25.22 0.29
C ILE A 169 34.20 24.16 1.40
N GLU A 170 35.16 24.24 2.34
CA GLU A 170 35.22 23.31 3.49
C GLU A 170 34.07 23.51 4.50
N SER A 171 33.56 24.74 4.65
CA SER A 171 32.38 25.02 5.46
C SER A 171 31.12 24.43 4.81
N ILE A 172 31.01 24.55 3.48
CA ILE A 172 29.93 23.94 2.69
C ILE A 172 30.00 22.41 2.79
N ILE A 173 31.19 21.82 2.62
CA ILE A 173 31.40 20.37 2.75
C ILE A 173 30.98 19.88 4.15
N ASN A 174 31.42 20.54 5.22
CA ASN A 174 31.05 20.15 6.59
C ASN A 174 29.53 20.25 6.84
N ARG A 175 28.86 21.28 6.32
CA ARG A 175 27.40 21.41 6.44
C ARG A 175 26.68 20.30 5.67
N VAL A 176 27.17 19.93 4.48
CA VAL A 176 26.63 18.82 3.70
C VAL A 176 26.87 17.49 4.42
N GLU A 177 28.04 17.24 5.00
CA GLU A 177 28.31 16.04 5.80
C GLU A 177 27.39 15.92 7.02
N ASN A 178 27.14 17.03 7.71
CA ASN A 178 26.18 17.06 8.83
C ASN A 178 24.76 16.71 8.37
N TYR A 179 24.29 17.31 7.26
CA TYR A 179 22.97 16.96 6.71
C TYR A 179 22.88 15.51 6.23
N LEU A 180 23.95 14.97 5.63
CA LEU A 180 24.01 13.56 5.24
C LEU A 180 23.96 12.62 6.46
N ALA A 181 24.65 12.97 7.55
CA ALA A 181 24.61 12.21 8.81
C ALA A 181 23.23 12.26 9.48
N GLU A 182 22.50 13.37 9.31
CA GLU A 182 21.12 13.54 9.78
C GLU A 182 20.06 12.91 8.84
N GLY A 183 20.47 12.35 7.68
CA GLY A 183 19.54 11.80 6.67
C GLY A 183 18.78 12.87 5.86
N LYS A 184 19.14 14.15 5.99
CA LYS A 184 18.51 15.30 5.32
C LYS A 184 19.08 15.50 3.92
N LEU A 185 18.75 14.58 3.02
CA LEU A 185 19.31 14.52 1.67
C LEU A 185 18.91 15.71 0.78
N ALA A 186 17.71 16.27 0.95
CA ALA A 186 17.24 17.41 0.17
C ALA A 186 17.97 18.70 0.57
N GLU A 187 18.19 18.89 1.87
CA GLU A 187 18.92 20.01 2.46
C GLU A 187 20.42 19.91 2.14
N ALA A 188 20.99 18.70 2.15
CA ALA A 188 22.35 18.44 1.68
C ALA A 188 22.52 18.83 0.19
N ALA A 189 21.58 18.44 -0.66
CA ALA A 189 21.57 18.78 -2.08
C ALA A 189 21.46 20.30 -2.31
N GLY A 190 20.54 20.97 -1.61
CA GLY A 190 20.35 22.42 -1.71
C GLY A 190 21.56 23.22 -1.20
N THR A 191 22.16 22.80 -0.09
CA THR A 191 23.34 23.46 0.49
C THR A 191 24.55 23.35 -0.43
N LEU A 192 24.75 22.19 -1.08
CA LEU A 192 25.84 22.01 -2.03
C LEU A 192 25.61 22.82 -3.31
N GLU A 193 24.41 22.78 -3.88
CA GLU A 193 24.06 23.52 -5.11
C GLU A 193 24.20 25.03 -4.93
N GLN A 194 23.73 25.58 -3.82
CA GLN A 194 23.91 27.00 -3.51
C GLN A 194 25.36 27.36 -3.22
N GLY A 195 26.11 26.46 -2.56
CA GLY A 195 27.49 26.70 -2.16
C GLY A 195 28.50 26.71 -3.32
N VAL A 196 28.19 26.06 -4.44
CA VAL A 196 29.07 26.04 -5.63
C VAL A 196 28.56 26.90 -6.78
N LYS A 197 27.42 27.59 -6.59
CA LYS A 197 26.76 28.39 -7.62
C LYS A 197 27.72 29.44 -8.19
N GLY A 198 27.90 29.44 -9.50
CA GLY A 198 28.82 30.36 -10.17
C GLY A 198 30.30 29.91 -10.16
N SER A 199 30.59 28.64 -9.84
CA SER A 199 31.91 28.01 -9.99
C SER A 199 31.86 26.85 -10.98
N GLN A 200 33.01 26.37 -11.46
CA GLN A 200 33.05 25.16 -12.31
C GLN A 200 32.60 23.88 -11.59
N ALA A 201 32.53 23.89 -10.25
CA ALA A 201 32.01 22.75 -9.50
C ALA A 201 30.50 22.56 -9.68
N GLU A 202 29.75 23.55 -10.16
CA GLU A 202 28.32 23.47 -10.44
C GLU A 202 27.99 22.36 -11.48
N GLU A 203 28.81 22.22 -12.52
CA GLU A 203 28.65 21.19 -13.55
C GLU A 203 28.94 19.78 -13.00
N ILE A 204 29.89 19.68 -12.07
CA ILE A 204 30.38 18.42 -11.51
C ILE A 204 29.39 17.84 -10.48
N ILE A 205 28.72 18.70 -9.71
CA ILE A 205 27.77 18.23 -8.68
C ILE A 205 26.38 17.92 -9.21
N GLY A 206 26.03 18.34 -10.42
CA GLY A 206 24.65 18.26 -10.92
C GLY A 206 24.08 16.85 -10.89
N ASP A 207 24.89 15.85 -11.23
CA ASP A 207 24.53 14.44 -11.17
C ASP A 207 24.28 13.94 -9.74
N TRP A 208 25.04 14.44 -8.78
CA TRP A 208 24.88 14.08 -7.38
C TRP A 208 23.66 14.75 -6.75
N VAL A 209 23.46 16.05 -7.01
CA VAL A 209 22.30 16.81 -6.54
C VAL A 209 21.00 16.15 -7.04
N LYS A 210 20.95 15.76 -8.32
CA LYS A 210 19.80 15.02 -8.88
C LYS A 210 19.55 13.71 -8.13
N ARG A 211 20.60 12.91 -7.90
CA ARG A 211 20.47 11.63 -7.18
C ARG A 211 20.04 11.80 -5.73
N ALA A 212 20.62 12.77 -5.01
CA ALA A 212 20.29 13.06 -3.63
C ALA A 212 18.82 13.51 -3.48
N ARG A 213 18.34 14.37 -4.39
CA ARG A 213 16.91 14.78 -4.43
C ARG A 213 15.98 13.62 -4.75
N ASN A 214 16.31 12.81 -5.77
CA ASN A 214 15.49 11.65 -6.12
C ASN A 214 15.39 10.68 -4.94
N ARG A 215 16.50 10.44 -4.24
CA ARG A 215 16.52 9.60 -3.04
C ARG A 215 15.70 10.19 -1.90
N ALA A 216 15.79 11.49 -1.66
CA ALA A 216 14.96 12.16 -0.66
C ALA A 216 13.46 11.98 -0.95
N ILE A 217 13.06 12.12 -2.22
CA ILE A 217 11.67 11.91 -2.67
C ILE A 217 11.25 10.45 -2.45
N THR A 218 12.11 9.48 -2.78
CA THR A 218 11.80 8.06 -2.56
C THR A 218 11.67 7.71 -1.07
N GLU A 219 12.54 8.24 -0.20
CA GLU A 219 12.46 8.03 1.25
C GLU A 219 11.19 8.67 1.85
N GLN A 220 10.78 9.85 1.35
CA GLN A 220 9.50 10.47 1.72
C GLN A 220 8.31 9.63 1.26
N ALA A 221 8.32 9.14 0.01
CA ALA A 221 7.26 8.29 -0.52
C ALA A 221 7.14 6.97 0.26
N LEU A 222 8.27 6.37 0.66
CA LEU A 222 8.30 5.19 1.52
C LEU A 222 7.63 5.46 2.87
N THR A 223 7.91 6.60 3.50
CA THR A 223 7.28 7.00 4.77
C THR A 223 5.76 7.10 4.62
N VAL A 224 5.28 7.69 3.52
CA VAL A 224 3.84 7.76 3.22
C VAL A 224 3.24 6.36 3.02
N LEU A 225 3.90 5.47 2.27
CA LEU A 225 3.44 4.09 2.08
C LEU A 225 3.37 3.30 3.39
N GLN A 226 4.39 3.41 4.24
CA GLN A 226 4.43 2.75 5.55
C GLN A 226 3.34 3.26 6.49
N SER A 227 3.13 4.58 6.54
CA SER A 227 2.05 5.18 7.34
C SER A 227 0.67 4.76 6.85
N TYR A 228 0.45 4.72 5.52
CA TYR A 228 -0.79 4.21 4.92
C TYR A 228 -1.03 2.74 5.29
N ALA A 229 0.00 1.89 5.14
CA ALA A 229 -0.07 0.48 5.51
C ALA A 229 -0.43 0.29 6.99
N THR A 230 0.16 1.12 7.86
CA THR A 230 -0.06 1.07 9.31
C THR A 230 -1.48 1.53 9.67
N CYS A 231 -1.96 2.63 9.08
CA CYS A 231 -3.31 3.14 9.31
C CYS A 231 -4.38 2.11 8.95
N ILE A 232 -4.25 1.44 7.80
CA ILE A 232 -5.25 0.46 7.36
C ILE A 232 -5.12 -0.84 8.14
N SER A 233 -3.92 -1.24 8.57
CA SER A 233 -3.75 -2.42 9.43
C SER A 233 -4.38 -2.26 10.82
N LEU A 234 -4.57 -1.02 11.28
CA LEU A 234 -5.15 -0.68 12.59
C LEU A 234 -6.67 -0.48 12.55
N THR A 235 -7.29 -0.45 11.36
CA THR A 235 -8.72 -0.21 11.17
C THR A 235 -9.44 -1.52 10.87
#